data_AF-A0A7W1Q9F4-F1
#
_entry.id   AF-A0A7W1Q9F4-F1
#
_cell.length_a   1.000
_cell.length_b   1.000
_cell.length_c   1.000
_cell.angle_alpha   90.00
_cell.angle_beta   90.00
_cell.angle_gamma   90.00
#
_symmetry.space_group_name_H-M   'P 1'
#
loop_
_entity.id
_entity.type
_entity.pdbx_description
1 polymer ?
#
loop_
_entity_poly.entity_id
_entity_poly.type
_entity_poly.pdbx_seq_one_letter_code
_entity_poly.pdbx_strand_id
1 'polypeptide(L)'
;MRSMPKPCLDCRRLTRSGSYCHECGKTSRRGYGNRHKQRARQTVTAQPWCSDCGATTDLTADHVTPMAAGGHPLGQLRVLCRSCNSRRGSG
;
A
#
# COMPACT_ATOMS: atom_id res chain seq x y z
N MET A 1 20.98 -6.79 20.45
CA MET A 1 21.50 -5.57 19.78
C MET A 1 20.43 -4.48 19.88
N ARG A 2 20.72 -3.33 20.48
CA ARG A 2 19.79 -2.18 20.45
C ARG A 2 19.88 -1.54 19.06
N SER A 3 18.80 -1.62 18.28
CA SER A 3 18.72 -0.94 16.99
C SER A 3 18.91 0.57 17.20
N MET A 4 19.87 1.15 16.48
CA MET A 4 20.06 2.61 16.49
C MET A 4 18.76 3.31 16.04
N PRO A 5 18.37 4.43 16.69
CA PRO A 5 17.23 5.21 16.25
C PRO A 5 17.40 5.64 14.79
N LYS A 6 16.33 5.47 13.99
CA LYS A 6 16.32 5.88 12.58
C LYS A 6 15.36 7.08 12.41
N PRO A 7 15.63 8.01 11.50
CA PRO A 7 14.68 9.09 11.23
C PRO A 7 13.44 8.55 10.53
N CYS A 8 12.27 9.09 10.87
CA CYS A 8 11.03 8.85 10.16
C CYS A 8 11.17 9.31 8.69
N LEU A 9 10.72 8.49 7.73
CA LEU A 9 10.77 8.80 6.30
C LEU A 9 9.88 9.99 5.87
N ASP A 10 8.95 10.43 6.72
CA ASP A 10 8.04 11.53 6.46
C ASP A 10 8.50 12.82 7.17
N CYS A 11 8.54 12.82 8.51
CA CYS A 11 8.85 14.01 9.31
C CYS A 11 10.27 14.06 9.92
N ARG A 12 11.13 13.07 9.63
CA ARG A 12 12.51 12.93 10.13
C ARG A 12 12.70 12.82 11.65
N ARG A 13 11.64 12.81 12.46
CA ARG A 13 11.73 12.52 13.91
C ARG A 13 12.38 11.15 14.15
N LEU A 14 13.30 11.06 15.11
CA LEU A 14 13.92 9.80 15.51
C LEU A 14 12.87 8.82 16.06
N THR A 15 12.85 7.61 15.50
CA THR A 15 11.98 6.52 15.92
C THR A 15 12.79 5.47 16.66
N ARG A 16 12.19 4.82 17.66
CA ARG A 16 12.81 3.68 18.37
C ARG A 16 12.80 2.40 17.53
N SER A 17 11.87 2.32 16.57
CA SER A 17 11.72 1.21 15.63
C SER A 17 10.88 1.66 14.42
N GLY A 18 11.04 0.96 13.30
CA GLY A 18 10.27 1.18 12.07
C GLY A 18 10.67 2.41 11.26
N SER A 19 10.15 2.48 10.02
CA SER A 19 10.47 3.55 9.05
C SER A 19 9.67 4.84 9.28
N TYR A 20 8.63 4.82 10.12
CA TYR A 20 7.76 5.97 10.39
C TYR A 20 7.53 6.13 11.90
N CYS A 21 7.36 7.38 12.37
CA CYS A 21 6.95 7.64 13.75
C CYS A 21 5.48 7.23 13.98
N HIS A 22 5.04 7.10 15.24
CA HIS A 22 3.66 6.73 15.59
C HIS A 22 2.59 7.54 14.85
N GLU A 23 2.81 8.85 14.69
CA GLU A 23 1.86 9.73 14.01
C GLU A 23 1.89 9.60 12.49
N CYS A 24 3.08 9.60 11.88
CA CYS A 24 3.26 9.48 10.42
C CYS A 24 2.99 8.06 9.90
N GLY A 25 3.14 7.05 10.75
CA GLY A 25 2.95 5.64 10.41
C GLY A 25 1.49 5.21 10.31
N LYS A 26 0.55 6.04 10.80
CA LYS A 26 -0.89 5.76 10.71
C LYS A 26 -1.28 5.53 9.26
N THR A 27 -1.85 4.36 8.96
CA THR A 27 -2.24 3.96 7.60
C THR A 27 -3.20 4.97 6.96
N SER A 28 -4.12 5.53 7.74
CA SER A 28 -5.02 6.60 7.31
C SER A 28 -4.28 7.85 6.84
N ARG A 29 -3.22 8.26 7.55
CA ARG A 29 -2.38 9.40 7.18
C ARG A 29 -1.55 9.13 5.93
N ARG A 30 -1.15 7.87 5.71
CA ARG A 30 -0.42 7.43 4.51
C ARG A 30 -1.31 7.22 3.28
N GLY A 31 -2.60 7.52 3.37
CA GLY A 31 -3.54 7.39 2.25
C GLY A 31 -4.26 6.04 2.17
N TYR A 32 -4.01 5.12 3.09
CA TYR A 32 -4.65 3.79 3.17
C TYR A 32 -5.87 3.78 4.12
N GLY A 33 -6.58 4.89 4.22
CA GLY A 33 -7.76 5.05 5.07
C GLY A 33 -9.02 4.33 4.55
N ASN A 34 -10.16 4.58 5.19
CA ASN A 34 -11.44 3.92 4.85
C ASN A 34 -11.84 4.10 3.39
N ARG A 35 -11.61 5.29 2.82
CA ARG A 35 -11.90 5.57 1.41
C ARG A 35 -11.08 4.72 0.45
N HIS A 36 -9.81 4.45 0.78
CA HIS A 36 -8.98 3.52 0.01
C HIS A 36 -9.55 2.09 0.08
N LYS A 37 -9.90 1.61 1.28
CA LYS A 37 -10.51 0.29 1.47
C LYS A 37 -11.82 0.12 0.68
N GLN A 38 -12.67 1.15 0.67
CA GLN A 38 -13.92 1.15 -0.09
C GLN A 38 -13.65 1.05 -1.60
N ARG A 39 -12.75 1.89 -2.12
CA ARG A 39 -12.37 1.86 -3.54
C ARG A 39 -11.72 0.55 -3.94
N ALA A 40 -10.86 0.00 -3.08
CA ALA A 40 -10.25 -1.30 -3.31
C ALA A 40 -11.31 -2.40 -3.47
N ARG A 41 -12.30 -2.44 -2.56
CA ARG A 41 -13.44 -3.37 -2.65
C ARG A 41 -14.23 -3.17 -3.94
N GLN A 42 -14.60 -1.93 -4.26
CA GLN A 42 -15.34 -1.61 -5.49
C GLN A 42 -14.58 -2.03 -6.75
N THR A 43 -13.26 -1.82 -6.77
CA THR A 43 -12.41 -2.19 -7.91
C THR A 43 -12.36 -3.70 -8.09
N VAL A 44 -12.22 -4.46 -7.00
CA VAL A 44 -12.26 -5.94 -7.03
C VAL A 44 -13.65 -6.46 -7.43
N THR A 45 -14.72 -5.82 -6.97
CA THR A 45 -16.09 -6.19 -7.38
C THR A 45 -16.32 -5.93 -8.88
N ALA A 46 -15.79 -4.83 -9.42
CA ALA A 46 -15.91 -4.50 -10.84
C ALA A 46 -15.03 -5.37 -11.74
N GLN A 47 -13.88 -5.83 -11.23
CA GLN A 47 -12.95 -6.71 -11.92
C GLN A 47 -12.57 -7.88 -11.00
N PRO A 48 -13.40 -8.94 -10.90
CA PRO A 48 -13.16 -10.08 -10.03
C PRO A 48 -12.09 -11.06 -10.57
N TRP A 49 -11.02 -10.54 -11.16
CA TRP A 49 -9.87 -11.31 -11.62
C TRP A 49 -8.56 -10.51 -11.56
N CYS A 50 -7.44 -11.21 -11.44
CA CYS A 50 -6.10 -10.64 -11.45
C CYS A 50 -5.72 -10.17 -12.85
N SER A 51 -5.25 -8.93 -12.98
CA SER A 51 -4.78 -8.37 -14.25
C SER A 51 -3.51 -9.06 -14.80
N ASP A 52 -2.73 -9.74 -13.97
CA ASP A 52 -1.45 -10.34 -14.37
C ASP A 52 -1.57 -11.83 -14.71
N CYS A 53 -2.37 -12.60 -13.96
CA CYS A 53 -2.44 -14.05 -14.11
C CYS A 53 -3.87 -14.62 -14.24
N GLY A 54 -4.90 -13.76 -14.21
CA GLY A 54 -6.29 -14.18 -14.33
C GLY A 54 -6.90 -14.88 -13.11
N ALA A 55 -6.14 -15.12 -12.02
CA ALA A 55 -6.68 -15.70 -10.79
C ALA A 55 -7.90 -14.91 -10.29
N THR A 56 -8.93 -15.60 -9.81
CA THR A 56 -10.20 -14.99 -9.35
C THR A 56 -10.36 -14.98 -7.83
N THR A 57 -9.37 -15.50 -7.11
CA THR A 57 -9.35 -15.61 -5.65
C THR A 57 -8.18 -14.85 -5.05
N ASP A 58 -8.29 -14.56 -3.76
CA ASP A 58 -7.30 -13.80 -2.99
C ASP A 58 -6.86 -12.48 -3.65
N LEU A 59 -7.86 -11.74 -4.13
CA LEU A 59 -7.69 -10.50 -4.87
C LEU A 59 -7.43 -9.32 -3.93
N THR A 60 -6.55 -8.45 -4.40
CA THR A 60 -6.18 -7.18 -3.79
C THR A 60 -6.28 -6.09 -4.86
N ALA A 61 -6.39 -4.84 -4.44
CA ALA A 61 -6.30 -3.70 -5.34
C ALA A 61 -5.16 -2.79 -4.86
N ASP A 62 -4.20 -2.53 -5.74
CA ASP A 62 -3.05 -1.68 -5.46
C ASP A 62 -2.99 -0.50 -6.42
N HIS A 63 -2.29 0.55 -6.03
CA HIS A 63 -2.12 1.74 -6.86
C HIS A 63 -1.31 1.42 -8.11
N VAL A 64 -1.80 1.84 -9.28
CA VAL A 64 -1.04 1.72 -10.54
C VAL A 64 0.26 2.52 -10.47
N THR A 65 0.19 3.73 -9.93
CA THR A 65 1.37 4.54 -9.59
C THR A 65 1.65 4.40 -8.11
N PRO A 66 2.77 3.80 -7.69
CA PRO A 66 3.09 3.63 -6.27
C PRO A 66 3.11 4.96 -5.52
N MET A 67 2.59 4.98 -4.29
CA MET A 67 2.64 6.15 -3.40
C MET A 67 4.07 6.67 -3.20
N ALA A 68 5.06 5.77 -3.14
CA ALA A 68 6.47 6.12 -3.00
C ALA A 68 7.06 6.83 -4.24
N ALA A 69 6.46 6.63 -5.41
CA ALA A 69 6.84 7.26 -6.67
C ALA A 69 5.99 8.53 -6.98
N GLY A 70 5.34 9.11 -5.96
CA GLY A 70 4.48 10.29 -6.12
C GLY A 70 3.03 9.96 -6.49
N GLY A 71 2.61 8.69 -6.38
CA GLY A 71 1.22 8.30 -6.55
C GLY A 71 0.28 8.99 -5.57
N HIS A 72 -0.97 9.19 -6.00
CA HIS A 72 -2.01 9.82 -5.17
C HIS A 72 -2.82 8.75 -4.41
N PRO A 73 -3.22 8.98 -3.14
CA PRO A 73 -4.03 8.02 -2.37
C PRO A 73 -5.34 7.60 -3.06
N LEU A 74 -5.92 8.52 -3.82
CA LEU A 74 -7.13 8.31 -4.61
C LEU A 74 -6.86 8.04 -6.10
N GLY A 75 -5.61 7.78 -6.47
CA GLY A 75 -5.21 7.44 -7.83
C GLY A 75 -5.83 6.13 -8.33
N GLN A 76 -5.55 5.80 -9.59
CA GLN A 76 -6.06 4.60 -10.23
C GLN A 76 -5.55 3.34 -9.51
N LEU A 77 -6.45 2.35 -9.36
CA LEU A 77 -6.15 1.06 -8.77
C LEU A 77 -6.14 -0.03 -9.85
N ARG A 78 -5.36 -1.09 -9.62
CA ARG A 78 -5.32 -2.33 -10.42
C ARG A 78 -5.65 -3.52 -9.54
N VAL A 79 -6.44 -4.47 -10.05
CA VAL A 79 -6.71 -5.72 -9.34
C VAL A 79 -5.60 -6.74 -9.61
N LEU A 80 -5.03 -7.28 -8.54
CA LEU A 80 -4.01 -8.32 -8.56
C LEU A 80 -4.31 -9.35 -7.48
N CYS A 81 -4.03 -10.63 -7.73
CA CYS A 81 -3.98 -11.60 -6.64
C CYS A 81 -2.80 -11.29 -5.71
N ARG A 82 -2.89 -11.70 -4.44
CA ARG A 82 -1.86 -11.40 -3.43
C ARG A 82 -0.46 -11.83 -3.86
N SER A 83 -0.32 -12.96 -4.54
CA SER A 83 0.97 -13.47 -5.00
C SER A 83 1.59 -12.58 -6.09
N CYS A 84 0.82 -12.16 -7.10
CA CYS A 84 1.28 -11.22 -8.12
C CYS A 84 1.59 -9.85 -7.52
N ASN A 85 0.76 -9.36 -6.60
CA ASN A 85 1.00 -8.09 -5.93
C ASN A 85 2.31 -8.10 -5.12
N SER A 86 2.56 -9.18 -4.37
CA SER A 86 3.78 -9.34 -3.56
C SER A 86 5.06 -9.36 -4.42
N ARG A 87 5.02 -10.02 -5.58
CA ARG A 87 6.15 -10.06 -6.53
C ARG A 87 6.51 -8.65 -7.03
N ARG A 88 5.52 -7.78 -7.22
CA ARG A 88 5.75 -6.38 -7.65
C ARG A 88 6.31 -5.50 -6.54
N GLY A 89 5.86 -5.69 -5.30
CA GLY A 89 6.37 -4.94 -4.15
C GLY A 89 7.78 -5.32 -3.71
N SER A 90 8.31 -6.43 -4.22
CA SER A 90 9.68 -6.91 -3.94
C SER A 90 10.74 -6.38 -4.92
N GLY A 91 10.36 -5.47 -5.82
CA GLY A 91 11.23 -4.86 -6.83
C GLY A 91 11.77 -3.50 -6.43
#